data_AF-A0A921E4Y3-F1
#
_entry.id   AF-A0A921E4Y3-F1
#
_cell.length_a   1.000
_cell.length_b   1.000
_cell.length_c   1.000
_cell.angle_alpha   90.00
_cell.angle_beta   90.00
_cell.angle_gamma   90.00
#
_symmetry.space_group_name_H-M   'P 1'
#
loop_
_entity.id
_entity.type
_entity.pdbx_description
1 polymer ?
#
loop_
_entity_poly.entity_id
_entity_poly.type
_entity_poly.pdbx_seq_one_letter_code
_entity_poly.pdbx_strand_id
1 'polypeptide(L)'
;MRVDERERISELMPPDSDMPLASMADFDEAQYLPYLDGLDLSPAQASELLRIFWDMARMCMEMNLPAESWGQISSSIFASAARDSGDVE
;
A
#
# COMPACT_ATOMS: atom_id res chain seq x y z
N MET A 1 8.16 -30.02 -16.57
CA MET A 1 7.59 -28.74 -17.02
C MET A 1 7.45 -27.87 -15.78
N ARG A 2 8.39 -26.93 -15.56
CA ARG A 2 8.33 -25.99 -14.43
C ARG A 2 7.51 -24.80 -14.92
N VAL A 3 6.32 -24.64 -14.39
CA VAL A 3 5.48 -23.47 -14.64
C VAL A 3 6.13 -22.31 -13.87
N ASP A 4 6.55 -21.28 -14.58
CA ASP A 4 7.27 -20.14 -14.04
C ASP A 4 6.30 -19.30 -13.19
N GLU A 5 6.60 -19.11 -11.91
CA GLU A 5 5.72 -18.36 -11.00
C GLU A 5 5.50 -16.90 -11.46
N ARG A 6 6.40 -16.36 -12.29
CA ARG A 6 6.24 -15.04 -12.91
C ARG A 6 5.12 -15.01 -13.94
N GLU A 7 4.86 -16.09 -14.66
CA GLU A 7 3.76 -16.17 -15.61
C GLU A 7 2.40 -16.16 -14.89
N ARG A 8 2.31 -16.83 -13.72
CA ARG A 8 1.07 -16.83 -12.91
C ARG A 8 0.73 -15.44 -12.36
N ILE A 9 1.73 -14.67 -11.95
CA ILE A 9 1.51 -13.30 -11.46
C ILE A 9 1.13 -12.38 -12.61
N SER A 10 1.71 -12.58 -13.80
CA SER A 10 1.38 -11.83 -15.00
C SER A 10 -0.03 -12.15 -15.55
N GLU A 11 -0.54 -13.37 -15.34
CA GLU A 11 -1.92 -13.76 -15.70
C GLU A 11 -2.98 -13.21 -14.74
N LEU A 12 -2.60 -12.77 -13.53
CA LEU A 12 -3.51 -12.20 -12.53
C LEU A 12 -3.76 -10.69 -12.72
N MET A 13 -3.04 -10.04 -13.63
CA MET A 13 -3.20 -8.61 -13.90
C MET A 13 -3.72 -8.38 -15.33
N PRO A 14 -4.97 -7.92 -15.50
CA PRO A 14 -5.51 -7.61 -16.83
C PRO A 14 -4.66 -6.53 -17.52
N PRO A 15 -4.32 -6.68 -18.81
CA PRO A 15 -3.44 -5.76 -19.54
C PRO A 15 -4.07 -4.40 -19.87
N ASP A 16 -5.34 -4.20 -19.55
CA ASP A 16 -6.06 -2.91 -19.66
C ASP A 16 -7.00 -2.78 -18.47
N SER A 17 -6.48 -2.87 -17.25
CA SER A 17 -7.30 -2.53 -16.10
C SER A 17 -7.51 -1.03 -16.12
N ASP A 18 -8.69 -0.60 -16.60
CA ASP A 18 -9.44 0.54 -16.05
C ASP A 18 -9.62 0.29 -14.54
N MET A 19 -8.52 0.25 -13.78
CA MET A 19 -8.59 0.19 -12.33
C MET A 19 -9.34 1.47 -11.96
N PRO A 20 -10.54 1.38 -11.38
CA PRO A 20 -11.26 2.55 -10.96
C PRO A 20 -10.31 3.38 -10.10
N LEU A 21 -10.26 4.69 -10.34
CA LEU A 21 -9.51 5.61 -9.51
C LEU A 21 -9.93 5.34 -8.07
N ALA A 22 -9.06 4.67 -7.30
CA ALA A 22 -9.37 4.19 -5.97
C ALA A 22 -9.81 5.39 -5.15
N SER A 23 -11.10 5.57 -4.88
CA SER A 23 -11.58 6.71 -4.11
C SER A 23 -11.42 6.40 -2.63
N MET A 24 -11.35 7.43 -1.79
CA MET A 24 -11.54 7.22 -0.34
C MET A 24 -12.91 6.60 -0.02
N ALA A 25 -13.88 6.70 -0.94
CA ALA A 25 -15.17 6.02 -0.83
C ALA A 25 -15.06 4.49 -0.95
N ASP A 26 -14.00 3.98 -1.56
CA ASP A 26 -13.76 2.55 -1.78
C ASP A 26 -12.89 1.93 -0.66
N PHE A 27 -12.41 2.75 0.28
CA PHE A 27 -11.61 2.30 1.41
C PHE A 27 -12.49 1.72 2.52
N ASP A 28 -12.42 0.40 2.70
CA ASP A 28 -13.02 -0.30 3.84
C ASP A 28 -11.94 -0.69 4.85
N GLU A 29 -11.79 0.13 5.89
CA GLU A 29 -10.78 -0.07 6.94
C GLU A 29 -10.83 -1.47 7.55
N ALA A 30 -12.02 -2.05 7.72
CA ALA A 30 -12.20 -3.35 8.36
C ALA A 30 -11.54 -4.49 7.59
N GLN A 31 -11.39 -4.36 6.27
CA GLN A 31 -10.71 -5.35 5.44
C GLN A 31 -9.18 -5.33 5.63
N TYR A 32 -8.63 -4.20 6.05
CA TYR A 32 -7.19 -3.99 6.11
C TYR A 32 -6.62 -4.04 7.53
N LEU A 33 -7.44 -3.86 8.57
CA LEU A 33 -7.02 -3.99 9.97
C LEU A 33 -6.24 -5.27 10.30
N PRO A 34 -6.61 -6.47 9.80
CA PRO A 34 -5.86 -7.70 10.10
C PRO A 34 -4.40 -7.70 9.66
N TYR A 35 -4.01 -6.83 8.71
CA TYR A 35 -2.61 -6.71 8.29
C TYR A 35 -1.74 -5.92 9.27
N LEU A 36 -2.35 -5.25 10.25
CA LEU A 36 -1.65 -4.54 11.32
C LEU A 36 -1.51 -5.38 12.59
N ASP A 37 -2.00 -6.62 12.58
CA ASP A 37 -1.91 -7.53 13.72
C ASP A 37 -0.45 -7.71 14.17
N GLY A 38 -0.20 -7.48 15.46
CA GLY A 38 1.13 -7.56 16.06
C GLY A 38 1.90 -6.23 16.12
N LEU A 39 1.33 -5.13 15.60
CA LEU A 39 1.85 -3.79 15.83
C LEU A 39 1.23 -3.18 17.09
N ASP A 40 2.05 -2.51 17.91
CA ASP A 40 1.58 -1.76 19.07
C ASP A 40 1.08 -0.38 18.63
N LEU A 41 -0.15 -0.36 18.11
CA LEU A 41 -0.82 0.84 17.61
C LEU A 41 -2.14 1.04 18.35
N SER A 42 -2.41 2.29 18.74
CA SER A 42 -3.77 2.68 19.12
C SER A 42 -4.71 2.58 17.91
N PRO A 43 -6.03 2.44 18.13
CA PRO A 43 -7.00 2.41 17.03
C PRO A 43 -6.91 3.62 16.08
N ALA A 44 -6.63 4.81 16.63
CA ALA A 44 -6.45 6.02 15.84
C ALA A 44 -5.20 5.97 14.96
N GLN A 45 -4.09 5.43 15.48
CA GLN A 45 -2.86 5.25 14.71
C GLN A 45 -3.02 4.19 13.62
N ALA A 46 -3.72 3.09 13.91
CA ALA A 46 -4.01 2.04 12.94
C ALA A 46 -4.85 2.57 11.76
N SER A 47 -5.95 3.27 12.05
CA SER A 47 -6.81 3.90 11.04
C SER A 47 -6.04 4.90 10.17
N GLU A 48 -5.24 5.77 10.79
CA GLU A 48 -4.43 6.75 10.06
C GLU A 48 -3.35 6.09 9.19
N LEU A 49 -2.69 5.06 9.69
CA LEU A 49 -1.69 4.31 8.93
C LEU A 49 -2.30 3.67 7.68
N LEU A 50 -3.47 3.03 7.82
CA LEU A 50 -4.17 2.41 6.68
C LEU A 50 -4.61 3.45 5.65
N ARG A 51 -5.10 4.62 6.11
CA ARG A 51 -5.45 5.74 5.24
C ARG A 51 -4.26 6.24 4.43
N ILE A 52 -3.09 6.40 5.08
CA ILE A 52 -1.85 6.82 4.43
C ILE A 52 -1.41 5.78 3.37
N PHE A 53 -1.47 4.48 3.70
CA PHE A 53 -1.16 3.42 2.74
C PHE A 53 -2.11 3.42 1.54
N TRP A 54 -3.40 3.64 1.76
CA TRP A 54 -4.39 3.75 0.71
C TRP A 54 -4.10 4.93 -0.22
N ASP A 55 -3.84 6.12 0.34
CA ASP A 55 -3.50 7.31 -0.44
C ASP A 55 -2.22 7.13 -1.27
N MET A 56 -1.20 6.47 -0.72
CA MET A 56 0.02 6.16 -1.47
C MET A 56 -0.24 5.17 -2.61
N ALA A 57 -1.03 4.12 -2.38
CA ALA A 57 -1.40 3.17 -3.42
C ALA A 57 -2.17 3.87 -4.56
N ARG A 58 -3.15 4.71 -4.20
CA ARG A 58 -3.91 5.52 -5.16
C ARG A 58 -3.01 6.44 -5.98
N MET A 59 -2.10 7.17 -5.34
CA MET A 59 -1.12 8.03 -6.03
C MET A 59 -0.30 7.21 -7.02
N CYS A 60 0.18 6.03 -6.63
CA CYS A 60 0.96 5.17 -7.52
C CYS A 60 0.14 4.68 -8.72
N MET A 61 -1.14 4.35 -8.52
CA MET A 61 -2.06 3.97 -9.59
C MET A 61 -2.34 5.14 -10.54
N GLU A 62 -2.64 6.33 -10.01
CA GLU A 62 -2.89 7.55 -10.79
C GLU A 62 -1.68 7.96 -11.64
N MET A 63 -0.48 7.77 -11.10
CA MET A 63 0.78 8.02 -11.81
C MET A 63 1.21 6.88 -12.74
N ASN A 64 0.40 5.82 -12.85
CA ASN A 64 0.70 4.61 -13.61
C ASN A 64 2.09 4.03 -13.28
N LEU A 65 2.42 4.00 -11.98
CA LEU A 65 3.70 3.46 -11.50
C LEU A 65 3.62 1.94 -11.40
N PRO A 66 4.70 1.23 -11.77
CA PRO A 66 4.75 -0.22 -11.71
C PRO A 66 4.59 -0.73 -10.26
N ALA A 67 3.76 -1.75 -10.04
CA ALA A 67 3.47 -2.28 -8.71
C ALA A 67 4.73 -2.76 -7.96
N GLU A 68 5.71 -3.29 -8.68
CA GLU A 68 7.01 -3.69 -8.13
C GLU A 68 7.81 -2.54 -7.52
N SER A 69 7.49 -1.29 -7.86
CA SER A 69 8.16 -0.09 -7.34
C SER A 69 7.48 0.51 -6.11
N TRP A 70 6.23 0.15 -5.81
CA TRP A 70 5.43 0.76 -4.73
C TRP A 70 6.06 0.54 -3.35
N GLY A 71 6.64 -0.64 -3.12
CA GLY A 71 7.37 -0.95 -1.89
C GLY A 71 8.62 -0.06 -1.70
N GLN A 72 9.35 0.22 -2.79
CA GLN A 72 10.53 1.10 -2.73
C GLN A 72 10.14 2.56 -2.46
N ILE A 73 9.06 3.02 -3.07
CA ILE A 73 8.52 4.38 -2.89
C ILE A 73 8.06 4.56 -1.45
N SER A 74 7.16 3.70 -0.96
CA SER A 74 6.62 3.77 0.39
C SER A 74 7.72 3.64 1.45
N SER A 75 8.67 2.70 1.28
CA SER A 75 9.81 2.56 2.19
C SER A 75 10.67 3.83 2.28
N SER A 76 10.92 4.51 1.16
CA SER A 76 11.72 5.75 1.15
C SER A 76 11.01 6.90 1.87
N ILE A 77 9.69 6.98 1.72
CA ILE A 77 8.85 7.98 2.41
C ILE A 77 8.88 7.73 3.91
N PHE A 78 8.61 6.50 4.36
CA PHE A 78 8.64 6.15 5.78
C PHE A 78 10.03 6.30 6.40
N ALA A 79 11.10 5.92 5.68
CA ALA A 79 12.47 6.10 6.16
C ALA A 79 12.84 7.58 6.32
N SER A 80 12.32 8.46 5.45
CA SER A 80 12.51 9.90 5.59
C SER A 80 11.71 10.45 6.76
N ALA A 81 10.43 10.09 6.88
CA ALA A 81 9.59 10.48 8.00
C ALA A 81 10.15 10.02 9.35
N ALA A 82 10.72 8.82 9.43
CA ALA A 82 11.37 8.30 10.64
C ALA A 82 12.64 9.06 11.04
N ARG A 83 13.35 9.67 10.09
CA ARG A 83 14.50 10.55 10.37
C ARG A 83 14.06 11.90 10.93
N ASP A 84 12.89 12.35 10.51
CA ASP A 84 12.32 13.64 10.90
C ASP A 84 11.46 13.54 12.18
N SER A 85 10.98 12.34 12.51
CA SER A 85 10.33 12.08 13.79
C SER A 85 11.38 12.06 14.90
N GLY A 86 11.41 13.09 15.73
CA GLY A 86 12.23 13.12 16.94
C GLY A 86 11.82 12.03 17.94
N ASP A 87 12.66 11.82 18.96
CA ASP A 87 12.32 10.93 20.07
C ASP A 87 10.99 11.36 20.69
N VAL A 88 10.06 10.42 20.82
CA VAL A 88 8.79 10.63 21.51
C VAL A 88 9.06 10.52 23.01
N GLU A 89 9.04 11.65 23.73
CA GLU A 89 9.11 11.70 25.21
C GLU A 89 7.82 11.23 25.88
#